data_AF-A0A848IH99-F1
#
_entry.id   AF-A0A848IH99-F1
#
_cell.length_a   1.000
_cell.length_b   1.000
_cell.length_c   1.000
_cell.angle_alpha   90.00
_cell.angle_beta   90.00
_cell.angle_gamma   90.00
#
_symmetry.space_group_name_H-M   'P 1'
#
loop_
_entity.id
_entity.type
_entity.pdbx_description
1 polymer ?
#
loop_
_entity_poly.entity_id
_entity_poly.type
_entity_poly.pdbx_seq_one_letter_code
_entity_poly.pdbx_strand_id
1 'polypeptide(L)' 'MSLVISDRVVSTDDAPEYAREIGAYGGWINESCQVKSYTGAWNAELRTWGMSTADVKPGTLVEIVSVPAKAGA' A
#
# COMPACT_ATOMS: atom_id res chain seq x y z
N MET A 1 0.73 12.75 -3.15
CA MET A 1 0.62 11.28 -3.31
C MET A 1 -0.14 10.76 -2.12
N SER A 2 -1.10 9.88 -2.34
CA SER A 2 -1.90 9.25 -1.29
C SER A 2 -1.88 7.74 -1.48
N LEU A 3 -1.95 7.02 -0.36
CA LEU A 3 -2.08 5.57 -0.37
C LEU A 3 -3.57 5.22 -0.40
N VAL A 4 -3.98 4.46 -1.41
CA VAL A 4 -5.30 3.84 -1.45
C VAL A 4 -5.15 2.41 -0.97
N ILE A 5 -5.89 2.08 0.09
CA ILE A 5 -5.95 0.73 0.62
C ILE A 5 -7.11 0.00 -0.04
N SER A 6 -6.81 -1.17 -0.60
CA SER A 6 -7.83 -2.07 -1.10
C SER A 6 -8.46 -2.87 0.04
N ASP A 7 -9.72 -3.26 -0.10
CA ASP A 7 -10.36 -4.22 0.80
C ASP A 7 -9.78 -5.64 0.62
N ARG A 8 -9.02 -5.86 -0.47
CA ARG A 8 -8.42 -7.14 -0.78
C ARG A 8 -7.22 -7.45 0.13
N VAL A 9 -7.40 -8.46 0.98
CA VAL A 9 -6.36 -9.06 1.81
C VAL A 9 -6.02 -10.45 1.26
N VAL A 10 -4.74 -10.69 1.02
CA VAL A 10 -4.20 -11.97 0.53
C VAL A 10 -3.14 -12.50 1.50
N SER A 11 -2.62 -13.72 1.27
CA SER A 11 -1.46 -14.19 2.01
C SER A 11 -0.27 -13.28 1.77
N THR A 12 0.56 -13.03 2.78
CA THR A 12 1.76 -12.19 2.64
C THR A 12 2.79 -12.76 1.68
N ASP A 13 2.78 -14.08 1.47
CA ASP A 13 3.61 -14.77 0.47
C ASP A 13 3.16 -14.46 -0.97
N ASP A 14 1.84 -14.41 -1.22
CA ASP A 14 1.28 -14.13 -2.55
C ASP A 14 1.15 -12.63 -2.85
N ALA A 15 1.16 -11.79 -1.81
CA ALA A 15 0.97 -10.35 -1.91
C ALA A 15 1.88 -9.64 -2.93
N PRO A 16 3.17 -10.01 -3.10
CA PRO A 16 4.02 -9.44 -4.15
C PRO A 16 3.50 -9.70 -5.57
N GLU A 17 2.92 -10.88 -5.83
CA GLU A 17 2.38 -11.23 -7.15
C GLU A 17 1.11 -10.44 -7.44
N TYR A 18 0.19 -10.36 -6.48
CA TYR A 18 -1.02 -9.55 -6.62
C TYR A 18 -0.72 -8.05 -6.71
N ALA A 19 0.28 -7.55 -5.98
CA ALA A 19 0.75 -6.18 -6.10
C ALA A 19 1.33 -5.90 -7.50
N ARG A 20 1.98 -6.89 -8.14
CA ARG A 20 2.46 -6.78 -9.52
C ARG A 20 1.31 -6.67 -10.52
N GLU A 21 0.17 -7.34 -10.29
CA GLU A 21 -1.01 -7.21 -11.15
C GLU A 21 -1.61 -5.80 -11.15
N ILE A 22 -1.49 -5.07 -10.04
CA ILE A 22 -1.89 -3.65 -9.94
C ILE A 22 -0.95 -2.76 -10.78
N GLY A 23 0.31 -3.15 -10.94
CA GLY A 23 1.29 -2.47 -11.78
C GLY A 23 2.32 -1.66 -10.98
N ALA A 24 2.96 -0.67 -11.63
CA ALA A 24 4.11 0.06 -11.06
C ALA A 24 3.83 0.79 -9.73
N TYR A 25 2.55 1.07 -9.44
CA TYR A 25 2.09 1.72 -8.22
C TYR A 25 1.49 0.75 -7.19
N GLY A 26 1.46 -0.54 -7.51
CA GLY A 26 0.97 -1.59 -6.64
C GLY A 26 1.96 -1.98 -5.56
N GLY A 27 1.43 -2.25 -4.38
CA GLY A 27 2.17 -2.79 -3.25
C GLY A 27 1.27 -3.52 -2.26
N TRP A 28 1.85 -3.84 -1.11
CA TRP A 28 1.16 -4.51 -0.03
C TRP A 28 1.70 -4.09 1.34
N ILE A 29 0.95 -4.45 2.38
CA ILE A 29 1.38 -4.31 3.77
C ILE A 29 2.01 -5.62 4.23
N ASN A 30 3.26 -5.61 4.68
CA ASN A 30 3.92 -6.80 5.21
C ASN A 30 3.59 -7.04 6.71
N GLU A 31 4.11 -8.13 7.28
CA GLU A 31 3.93 -8.46 8.70
C GLU A 31 4.49 -7.41 9.65
N SER A 32 5.56 -6.72 9.23
CA SER A 32 6.13 -5.59 9.97
C SER A 32 5.32 -4.30 9.83
N CYS A 33 4.10 -4.35 9.28
CA CYS A 33 3.24 -3.19 9.08
C CYS A 33 3.89 -2.08 8.22
N GLN A 34 4.71 -2.50 7.25
CA GLN A 34 5.33 -1.64 6.27
C GLN A 34 4.66 -1.80 4.91
N VAL A 35 4.49 -0.67 4.24
CA VAL A 35 3.96 -0.55 2.90
C VAL A 35 5.11 -0.78 1.91
N LYS A 36 5.09 -1.90 1.19
CA LYS A 36 6.12 -2.31 0.23
C LYS A 36 5.59 -2.30 -1.19
N SER A 37 6.40 -1.79 -2.11
CA SER A 37 6.18 -1.92 -3.56
C SER A 37 6.57 -3.29 -4.07
N TYR A 38 5.89 -3.77 -5.11
CA TYR A 38 6.38 -4.94 -5.87
C TYR A 38 7.71 -4.65 -6.57
N THR A 39 7.92 -3.41 -7.02
CA THR A 39 9.16 -2.99 -7.70
C THR A 39 10.35 -2.80 -6.76
N GLY A 40 10.12 -2.75 -5.45
CA GLY A 40 11.14 -2.40 -4.45
C GLY A 40 11.50 -0.90 -4.41
N ALA A 41 10.87 -0.06 -5.23
CA ALA A 41 11.15 1.38 -5.33
C ALA A 41 10.79 2.17 -4.06
N TRP A 42 9.80 1.70 -3.30
CA TRP A 42 9.39 2.32 -2.05
C TRP A 42 9.08 1.28 -0.97
N ASN A 43 9.48 1.66 0.25
CA ASN A 43 9.23 0.96 1.51
C ASN A 43 9.06 2.02 2.59
N ALA A 44 7.88 2.10 3.21
CA ALA A 44 7.59 3.05 4.25
C ALA A 44 6.69 2.45 5.33
N GLU A 45 6.80 2.94 6.55
CA GLU A 45 5.85 2.58 7.62
C GLU A 45 4.45 3.13 7.31
N LEU A 46 3.41 2.41 7.72
CA LEU A 46 2.01 2.85 7.55
C LEU A 46 1.73 4.25 8.13
N ARG A 47 2.39 4.60 9.23
CA ARG A 47 2.27 5.92 9.86
C ARG A 47 2.69 7.07 8.94
N THR A 48 3.62 6.84 8.01
CA THR A 48 4.05 7.83 7.01
C THR A 48 2.92 8.18 6.04
N TRP A 49 1.94 7.28 5.90
CA TRP A 49 0.72 7.46 5.10
C TRP A 49 -0.47 7.92 5.94
N GLY A 50 -0.28 8.21 7.23
CA GLY A 50 -1.34 8.64 8.14
C GLY A 50 -2.28 7.51 8.59
N MET A 51 -1.82 6.25 8.52
CA MET A 51 -2.63 5.07 8.86
C MET A 51 -2.12 4.37 10.12
N SER A 52 -3.02 3.79 10.90
CA SER A 52 -2.67 2.98 12.07
C SER A 52 -2.55 1.51 11.70
N THR A 53 -1.69 0.78 12.41
CA THR A 53 -1.58 -0.68 12.27
C THR A 53 -2.84 -1.42 12.73
N ALA A 54 -3.71 -0.76 13.49
CA ALA A 54 -5.01 -1.31 13.88
C ALA A 54 -6.04 -1.31 12.74
N ASP A 55 -5.85 -0.47 11.72
CA ASP A 55 -6.84 -0.26 10.64
C ASP A 55 -6.64 -1.22 9.46
N VAL A 56 -5.53 -1.95 9.45
CA VAL A 56 -5.06 -2.71 8.28
C VAL A 56 -4.41 -4.02 8.68
N LYS A 57 -4.46 -5.01 7.79
CA LYS A 57 -3.89 -6.34 8.05
C LYS A 57 -2.66 -6.58 7.17
N PRO A 58 -1.66 -7.35 7.64
CA PRO A 58 -0.65 -7.89 6.74
C PRO A 58 -1.30 -8.62 5.56
N GLY A 59 -0.72 -8.47 4.37
CA GLY A 59 -1.26 -9.00 3.12
C GLY A 59 -2.33 -8.12 2.45
N THR A 60 -2.70 -6.99 3.04
CA THR A 60 -3.58 -6.01 2.39
C THR A 60 -2.87 -5.38 1.21
N LEU A 61 -3.54 -5.36 0.05
CA LEU A 61 -3.03 -4.71 -1.16
C LEU A 61 -3.27 -3.21 -1.14
N VAL A 62 -2.33 -2.46 -1.69
CA VAL A 62 -2.37 -1.00 -1.74
C VAL A 62 -1.93 -0.49 -3.11
N GLU A 63 -2.39 0.71 -3.45
CA GLU A 63 -1.99 1.42 -4.65
C GLU A 63 -1.62 2.86 -4.29
N ILE A 64 -0.48 3.35 -4.79
CA ILE A 64 -0.13 4.76 -4.66
C ILE A 64 -0.77 5.54 -5.80
N VAL A 65 -1.68 6.44 -5.47
CA VAL A 65 -2.30 7.34 -6.43
C VAL A 65 -1.80 8.76 -6.20
N SER A 66 -1.51 9.46 -7.28
CA SER A 66 -1.29 10.90 -7.23
C SER A 66 -2.65 11.59 -7.29
N VAL A 67 -3.33 11.69 -6.15
CA VAL A 67 -4.47 12.61 -6.07
C VAL A 67 -3.91 14.03 -6.12
N PRO A 68 -4.36 14.89 -7.06
CA PRO A 68 -4.09 16.30 -6.95
C PRO A 68 -4.67 16.73 -5.60
N ALA A 69 -3.82 17.28 -4.71
CA ALA A 69 -4.31 17.96 -3.54
C ALA A 69 -5.35 18.95 -4.05
N LYS A 70 -6.60 18.84 -3.57
CA LYS A 70 -7.67 19.74 -3.97
C LYS A 70 -7.11 21.15 -3.76
N ALA A 71 -6.83 21.87 -4.85
CA ALA A 71 -6.47 23.26 -4.79
C ALA A 71 -7.73 23.96 -4.27
N GLY A 72 -7.76 24.23 -2.97
CA GLY A 72 -8.85 24.89 -2.29
C GLY A 72 -8.25 25.62 -1.11
N ALA A 73 -8.58 26.88 -0.87
CA ALA A 73 -9.50 27.80 -1.54
C ALA A 73 -9.07 29.22 -1.18
#